data_AF-A0A2I0KIQ4-F1
#
_entry.id   AF-A0A2I0KIQ4-F1
#
_cell.length_a   1.000
_cell.length_b   1.000
_cell.length_c   1.000
_cell.angle_alpha   90.00
_cell.angle_beta   90.00
_cell.angle_gamma   90.00
#
_symmetry.space_group_name_H-M   'P 1'
#
loop_
_entity.id
_entity.type
_entity.pdbx_description
1 polymer ?
#
loop_
_entity_poly.entity_id
_entity_poly.type
_entity_poly.pdbx_seq_one_letter_code
_entity_poly.pdbx_strand_id
1 'polypeptide(L)'
;MAPAFEPQQDAPLELQGGAGNPSLAVNDGPKSRVTVVGSGNWGSVAAKLIASNTLKLPSFHDEVRMWVFEEVLPSGEKLTDVINRTNENVKYLPGIKLGKNVVADPELDNA
;
A
#
# COMPACT_ATOMS: atom_id res chain seq x y z
N MET A 1 10.45 15.55 -35.60
CA MET A 1 11.70 14.83 -35.90
C MET A 1 12.50 14.76 -34.61
N ALA A 2 12.62 13.58 -34.01
CA ALA A 2 13.48 13.36 -32.84
C ALA A 2 14.92 13.12 -33.30
N PRO A 3 15.95 13.61 -32.59
CA PRO A 3 17.33 13.33 -32.94
C PRO A 3 17.70 11.86 -32.63
N ALA A 4 18.54 11.29 -33.49
CA ALA A 4 19.02 9.92 -33.41
C ALA A 4 19.96 9.72 -32.21
N PHE A 5 19.82 8.59 -31.52
CA PHE A 5 20.70 8.14 -30.43
C PHE A 5 21.96 7.51 -31.04
N GLU A 6 23.15 8.06 -30.75
CA GLU A 6 24.43 7.41 -31.03
C GLU A 6 24.77 6.44 -29.88
N PRO A 7 25.19 5.19 -30.17
CA PRO A 7 25.61 4.26 -29.13
C PRO A 7 27.00 4.62 -28.60
N GLN A 8 27.10 4.94 -27.30
CA GLN A 8 28.38 5.03 -26.60
C GLN A 8 29.01 3.65 -26.47
N GLN A 9 30.31 3.56 -26.77
CA GLN A 9 31.13 2.37 -26.67
C GLN A 9 31.57 2.16 -25.22
N ASP A 10 31.02 1.16 -24.53
CA ASP A 10 31.40 0.82 -23.16
C ASP A 10 32.73 0.04 -23.13
N ALA A 11 33.70 0.58 -22.41
CA ALA A 11 34.95 -0.13 -22.08
C ALA A 11 34.72 -1.17 -20.97
N PRO A 12 35.42 -2.32 -20.98
CA PRO A 12 35.21 -3.37 -19.98
C PRO A 12 35.78 -2.99 -18.62
N LEU A 13 34.96 -3.05 -17.57
CA LEU A 13 35.40 -2.91 -16.17
C LEU A 13 35.93 -4.25 -15.65
N GLU A 14 37.17 -4.25 -15.21
CA GLU A 14 37.89 -5.42 -14.67
C GLU A 14 37.27 -5.92 -13.35
N LEU A 15 37.12 -7.24 -13.25
CA LEU A 15 36.69 -7.95 -12.05
C LEU A 15 37.83 -7.97 -11.01
N GLN A 16 37.65 -7.28 -9.90
CA GLN A 16 38.47 -7.49 -8.71
C GLN A 16 37.62 -8.09 -7.58
N GLY A 17 37.93 -9.33 -7.24
CA GLY A 17 37.25 -10.10 -6.20
C GLY A 17 37.72 -9.78 -4.79
N GLY A 18 36.80 -9.99 -3.83
CA GLY A 18 37.10 -10.34 -2.45
C GLY A 18 36.83 -9.26 -1.40
N ALA A 19 35.68 -9.35 -0.72
CA ALA A 19 35.54 -9.28 0.76
C ALA A 19 34.05 -9.32 1.12
N GLY A 20 33.74 -9.89 2.29
CA GLY A 20 32.43 -10.33 2.73
C GLY A 20 31.28 -9.33 2.55
N ASN A 21 30.11 -9.88 2.23
CA ASN A 21 28.84 -9.18 2.10
C ASN A 21 28.56 -8.39 3.39
N PRO A 22 28.72 -7.05 3.44
CA PRO A 22 28.03 -6.31 4.47
C PRO A 22 26.57 -6.41 4.05
N SER A 23 25.75 -7.04 4.89
CA SER A 23 24.31 -6.84 4.85
C SER A 23 24.09 -5.37 4.56
N LEU A 24 23.57 -5.08 3.36
CA LEU A 24 23.17 -3.74 2.97
C LEU A 24 22.12 -3.37 3.99
N ALA A 25 22.54 -2.70 5.05
CA ALA A 25 21.67 -1.88 5.86
C ALA A 25 21.11 -0.89 4.86
N VAL A 26 19.97 -1.25 4.28
CA VAL A 26 19.11 -0.33 3.57
C VAL A 26 18.95 0.78 4.59
N ASN A 27 19.51 1.96 4.28
CA ASN A 27 19.12 3.15 4.99
C ASN A 27 17.62 3.24 4.76
N ASP A 28 16.84 2.73 5.73
CA ASP A 28 15.41 2.90 5.83
C ASP A 28 15.23 4.39 6.09
N GLY A 29 15.28 5.16 5.00
CA GLY A 29 14.85 6.53 4.99
C GLY A 29 13.46 6.61 5.63
N PRO A 30 13.04 7.81 6.06
CA PRO A 30 11.75 7.97 6.74
C PRO A 30 10.63 7.32 5.91
N LYS A 31 9.91 6.36 6.54
CA LYS A 31 8.80 5.66 5.91
C LYS A 31 7.53 6.52 6.00
N SER A 32 6.81 6.62 4.89
CA SER A 32 5.54 7.32 4.84
C SER A 32 4.41 6.41 5.31
N ARG A 33 3.50 6.95 6.14
CA ARG A 33 2.21 6.31 6.44
C ARG A 33 1.20 6.74 5.39
N VAL A 34 0.27 5.83 5.05
CA VAL A 34 -0.73 6.10 4.01
C VAL A 34 -2.12 5.90 4.58
N THR A 35 -2.99 6.85 4.25
CA THR A 35 -4.42 6.83 4.55
C THR A 35 -5.23 7.03 3.30
N VAL A 36 -6.35 6.32 3.21
CA VAL A 36 -7.42 6.58 2.25
C VAL A 36 -8.57 7.26 2.96
N VAL A 37 -8.85 8.52 2.62
CA VAL A 37 -10.02 9.25 3.13
C VAL A 37 -11.21 8.99 2.21
N GLY A 38 -12.03 8.01 2.58
CA GLY A 38 -13.25 7.64 1.87
C GLY A 38 -13.32 6.14 1.56
N SER A 39 -14.49 5.55 1.80
CA SER A 39 -14.71 4.10 1.81
C SER A 39 -15.76 3.59 0.81
N GLY A 40 -16.19 4.44 -0.11
CA GLY A 40 -17.10 4.04 -1.20
C GLY A 40 -16.46 3.06 -2.18
N ASN A 41 -17.14 2.78 -3.29
CA ASN A 41 -16.70 1.78 -4.27
C ASN A 41 -15.24 2.01 -4.71
N TRP A 42 -14.92 3.23 -5.15
CA TRP A 42 -13.58 3.57 -5.60
C TRP A 42 -12.56 3.68 -4.45
N GLY A 43 -12.95 4.19 -3.29
CA GLY A 43 -12.09 4.25 -2.10
C GLY A 43 -11.63 2.86 -1.67
N SER A 44 -12.54 1.88 -1.71
CA SER A 44 -12.22 0.47 -1.42
C SER A 44 -11.26 -0.14 -2.45
N VAL A 45 -11.45 0.13 -3.75
CA VAL A 45 -10.52 -0.32 -4.81
C VAL A 45 -9.14 0.32 -4.63
N ALA A 46 -9.09 1.63 -4.34
CA ALA A 46 -7.85 2.34 -4.07
C ALA A 46 -7.11 1.76 -2.86
N ALA A 47 -7.82 1.56 -1.74
CA ALA A 47 -7.26 0.94 -0.53
C ALA A 47 -6.64 -0.42 -0.83
N LYS A 48 -7.29 -1.26 -1.65
CA LYS A 48 -6.74 -2.56 -2.07
C LYS A 48 -5.42 -2.43 -2.85
N LEU A 49 -5.38 -1.53 -3.82
CA LEU A 49 -4.19 -1.33 -4.65
C LEU A 49 -3.03 -0.75 -3.81
N ILE A 50 -3.32 0.22 -2.96
CA ILE A 50 -2.37 0.85 -2.06
C ILE A 50 -1.82 -0.17 -1.07
N ALA A 51 -2.69 -0.97 -0.42
CA ALA A 51 -2.28 -2.02 0.50
C ALA A 51 -1.35 -3.06 -0.14
N SER A 52 -1.54 -3.38 -1.42
CA SER A 52 -0.62 -4.27 -2.14
C SER A 52 0.75 -3.62 -2.39
N ASN A 53 0.81 -2.31 -2.57
CA ASN A 53 2.03 -1.58 -2.84
C ASN A 53 2.83 -1.25 -1.57
N THR A 54 2.16 -0.91 -0.46
CA THR A 54 2.85 -0.62 0.80
C THR A 54 3.64 -1.81 1.32
N LEU A 55 3.15 -3.04 1.09
CA LEU A 55 3.87 -4.28 1.42
C LEU A 55 5.10 -4.55 0.54
N LYS A 56 5.23 -3.88 -0.61
CA LYS A 56 6.31 -4.13 -1.60
C LYS A 56 7.36 -3.03 -1.61
N LEU A 57 6.99 -1.83 -1.19
CA LEU A 57 7.81 -0.63 -1.32
C LEU A 57 8.40 -0.27 0.06
N PRO A 58 9.74 -0.25 0.22
CA PRO A 58 10.38 -0.01 1.51
C PRO A 58 10.15 1.41 2.05
N SER A 59 9.73 2.34 1.19
CA SER A 59 9.43 3.73 1.54
C SER A 59 8.12 3.91 2.32
N PHE A 60 7.33 2.85 2.55
CA PHE A 60 6.03 2.93 3.21
C PHE A 60 5.94 1.99 4.41
N HIS A 61 5.08 2.35 5.36
CA HIS A 61 4.61 1.40 6.36
C HIS A 61 3.59 0.44 5.74
N ASP A 62 3.62 -0.82 6.16
CA ASP A 62 2.69 -1.85 5.67
C ASP A 62 1.23 -1.47 5.91
N GLU A 63 0.90 -0.93 7.09
CA GLU A 63 -0.44 -0.53 7.49
C GLU A 63 -0.99 0.60 6.59
N VAL A 64 -2.17 0.37 6.03
CA VAL A 64 -2.96 1.38 5.32
C VAL A 64 -4.22 1.63 6.12
N ARG A 65 -4.37 2.86 6.61
CA ARG A 65 -5.62 3.27 7.24
C ARG A 65 -6.63 3.68 6.18
N MET A 66 -7.90 3.41 6.45
CA MET A 66 -9.01 3.80 5.60
C MET A 66 -10.07 4.42 6.49
N TRP A 67 -10.32 5.72 6.30
CA TRP A 67 -11.44 6.36 6.95
C TRP A 67 -12.74 5.86 6.33
N VAL A 68 -13.62 5.33 7.18
CA VAL A 68 -14.92 4.78 6.81
C VAL A 68 -15.97 5.52 7.60
N PHE A 69 -16.83 6.29 6.94
CA PHE A 69 -17.99 6.85 7.64
C PHE A 69 -18.79 5.71 8.27
N GLU A 70 -19.04 5.80 9.58
CA GLU A 70 -19.63 4.69 10.34
C GLU A 70 -21.08 4.47 9.91
N GLU A 71 -21.39 3.22 9.56
CA GLU A 71 -22.73 2.81 9.15
C GLU A 71 -23.09 1.49 9.82
N VAL A 72 -24.37 1.34 10.17
CA VAL A 72 -24.91 0.09 10.69
C VAL A 72 -25.49 -0.70 9.52
N LEU A 73 -24.97 -1.90 9.29
CA LEU A 73 -25.46 -2.82 8.25
C LEU A 73 -26.85 -3.37 8.61
N PRO A 74 -27.60 -3.93 7.65
CA PRO A 74 -28.87 -4.61 7.94
C PRO A 74 -28.78 -5.75 8.96
N SER A 75 -27.58 -6.32 9.17
CA SER A 75 -27.32 -7.32 10.22
C SER A 75 -27.24 -6.72 11.64
N GLY A 76 -27.18 -5.40 11.77
CA GLY A 76 -26.92 -4.69 13.03
C GLY A 76 -25.44 -4.47 13.36
N GLU A 77 -24.53 -5.02 12.56
CA GLU A 77 -23.08 -4.83 12.75
C GLU A 77 -22.60 -3.49 12.18
N LYS A 78 -21.56 -2.92 12.78
CA LYS A 78 -20.85 -1.75 12.26
C LYS A 78 -20.04 -2.12 11.02
N LEU A 79 -20.06 -1.25 10.01
CA LEU A 79 -19.33 -1.48 8.76
C LEU A 79 -17.81 -1.57 8.99
N THR A 80 -17.26 -0.73 9.86
CA THR A 80 -15.83 -0.74 10.23
C THR A 80 -15.41 -2.07 10.85
N ASP A 81 -16.19 -2.59 11.79
CA ASP A 81 -15.96 -3.88 12.45
C ASP A 81 -15.99 -5.04 11.45
N VAL A 82 -16.96 -5.04 10.54
CA VAL A 82 -17.05 -6.06 9.49
C VAL A 82 -15.86 -5.99 8.53
N ILE A 83 -15.44 -4.79 8.12
CA ILE A 83 -14.26 -4.61 7.26
C ILE A 83 -13.01 -5.13 7.97
N ASN A 84 -12.77 -4.75 9.23
CA ASN A 84 -11.58 -5.18 9.96
C ASN A 84 -11.55 -6.70 10.21
N ARG A 85 -12.70 -7.31 10.48
CA ARG A 85 -12.82 -8.76 10.70
C ARG A 85 -12.66 -9.58 9.42
N THR A 86 -13.17 -9.08 8.29
CA THR A 86 -13.27 -9.87 7.03
C THR A 86 -12.32 -9.41 5.94
N ASN A 87 -11.62 -8.29 6.15
CA ASN A 87 -10.85 -7.53 5.17
C ASN A 87 -11.64 -7.23 3.89
N GLU A 88 -12.94 -6.97 4.00
CA GLU A 88 -13.85 -6.76 2.88
C GLU A 88 -14.88 -5.68 3.20
N ASN A 89 -15.08 -4.76 2.26
CA ASN A 89 -16.18 -3.82 2.31
C ASN A 89 -17.42 -4.46 1.68
N VAL A 90 -18.16 -5.22 2.48
CA VAL A 90 -19.33 -6.00 2.02
C VAL A 90 -20.44 -5.16 1.39
N LYS A 91 -20.46 -3.84 1.65
CA LYS A 91 -21.47 -2.93 1.11
C LYS A 91 -21.04 -2.31 -0.22
N TYR A 92 -19.80 -1.83 -0.30
CA TYR A 92 -19.32 -1.02 -1.44
C TYR A 92 -18.38 -1.78 -2.39
N LEU A 93 -17.85 -2.94 -1.98
CA LEU A 93 -17.00 -3.79 -2.82
C LEU A 93 -17.13 -5.28 -2.45
N PRO A 94 -18.33 -5.88 -2.61
CA PRO A 94 -18.59 -7.26 -2.20
C PRO A 94 -17.75 -8.28 -2.98
N GLY A 95 -17.29 -9.31 -2.30
CA GLY A 95 -16.50 -10.42 -2.86
C GLY A 95 -15.01 -10.12 -3.03
N ILE A 96 -14.54 -8.91 -2.68
CA ILE A 96 -13.15 -8.50 -2.91
C ILE A 96 -12.45 -8.19 -1.58
N LYS A 97 -11.36 -8.91 -1.29
CA LYS A 97 -10.51 -8.63 -0.14
C LYS A 97 -9.62 -7.40 -0.37
N LEU A 98 -9.65 -6.46 0.57
CA LEU A 98 -8.87 -5.21 0.57
C LEU A 98 -7.40 -5.47 0.90
N GLY A 99 -7.11 -6.49 1.71
CA GLY A 99 -5.76 -6.75 2.22
C GLY A 99 -5.78 -6.80 3.75
N LYS A 100 -4.93 -7.65 4.34
CA LYS A 100 -4.89 -7.84 5.80
C LYS A 100 -4.32 -6.64 6.56
N ASN A 101 -3.58 -5.79 5.84
CA ASN A 101 -2.94 -4.58 6.32
C ASN A 101 -3.82 -3.32 6.16
N VAL A 102 -5.08 -3.46 5.73
CA VAL A 102 -6.05 -2.36 5.71
C VAL A 102 -6.78 -2.31 7.04
N VAL A 103 -6.75 -1.13 7.68
CA VAL A 103 -7.46 -0.86 8.94
C VAL A 103 -8.55 0.17 8.67
N ALA A 104 -9.81 -0.21 8.85
CA ALA A 104 -10.95 0.67 8.80
C ALA A 104 -11.14 1.42 10.13
N ASP A 105 -11.23 2.74 10.07
CA ASP A 105 -11.41 3.60 11.25
C ASP A 105 -12.56 4.61 11.00
N PRO A 106 -13.53 4.74 11.91
CA PRO A 106 -14.61 5.72 11.78
C PRO A 106 -14.20 7.15 12.09
N GLU A 107 -13.14 7.35 12.88
CA GLU A 107 -12.71 8.66 13.33
C GLU A 107 -11.80 9.31 12.28
N LEU A 108 -12.22 10.45 11.74
CA LEU A 108 -11.46 11.15 10.71
C LEU A 108 -10.11 11.65 11.22
N ASP A 109 -10.00 11.99 12.50
CA ASP A 109 -8.74 12.46 13.12
C ASP A 109 -7.66 11.37 13.20
N ASN A 110 -8.06 10.10 13.08
CA ASN A 110 -7.15 8.96 13.03
C ASN A 110 -6.64 8.66 11.60
N ALA A 111 -7.17 9.37 10.61
CA ALA A 111 -6.85 9.21 9.19
C ALA A 111 -5.56 9.97 8.84
#